data_AF-A0A2N5ZGX1-F1
#
_entry.id   AF-A0A2N5ZGX1-F1
#
_cell.length_a   1.000
_cell.length_b   1.000
_cell.length_c   1.000
_cell.angle_alpha   90.00
_cell.angle_beta   90.00
_cell.angle_gamma   90.00
#
_symmetry.space_group_name_H-M   'P 1'
#
loop_
_entity.id
_entity.type
_entity.pdbx_description
1 polymer ?
#
loop_
_entity_poly.entity_id
_entity_poly.type
_entity_poly.pdbx_seq_one_letter_code
_entity_poly.pdbx_strand_id
1 'polypeptide(L)'
;MQIKGAIRFLASALAVICIYYLSFTWVTNGIYDDAEQYAQGNPDKEYQYLDSISSKVVYNLGFRKYTFRECQEREINLGLDLKGGMNVILEISVEDIIRAMANNSKDSTFQKALHLAREKSTNSRAEFVDLFGESFNEIDPDAKLAAIFNTIELKDKIDFN
;
A
#
# COMPACT_ATOMS: atom_id res chain seq x y z
N MET A 1 20.37 12.47 -50.65
CA MET A 1 19.78 13.38 -49.62
C MET A 1 18.58 12.77 -48.88
N GLN A 2 17.84 11.80 -49.44
CA GLN A 2 16.64 11.20 -48.81
C GLN A 2 16.92 10.44 -47.49
N ILE A 3 18.02 9.68 -47.39
CA ILE A 3 18.38 8.95 -46.15
C ILE A 3 18.62 9.93 -44.98
N LYS A 4 19.23 11.10 -45.24
CA LYS A 4 19.44 12.14 -44.21
C LYS A 4 18.11 12.75 -43.74
N GLY A 5 17.10 12.84 -44.61
CA GLY A 5 15.76 13.29 -44.24
C GLY A 5 15.02 12.26 -43.37
N ALA A 6 15.09 10.98 -43.73
CA ALA A 6 14.50 9.89 -42.95
C ALA A 6 15.12 9.79 -41.54
N ILE A 7 16.44 9.92 -41.42
CA ILE A 7 17.14 9.90 -40.12
C ILE A 7 16.69 11.09 -39.25
N ARG A 8 16.60 12.30 -39.80
CA ARG A 8 16.15 13.49 -39.06
C ARG A 8 14.70 13.37 -38.60
N PHE A 9 13.82 12.80 -39.43
CA PHE A 9 12.44 12.54 -39.06
C PHE A 9 12.35 11.55 -37.90
N LEU A 10 13.04 10.41 -38.00
CA LEU A 10 13.04 9.39 -36.96
C LEU A 10 13.63 9.91 -35.65
N ALA A 11 14.74 10.65 -35.70
CA ALA A 11 15.34 11.27 -34.53
C ALA A 11 14.41 12.30 -33.86
N SER A 12 13.70 13.10 -34.66
CA SER A 12 12.74 14.08 -34.13
C SER A 12 11.54 13.38 -33.48
N ALA A 13 11.00 12.34 -34.11
CA ALA A 13 9.92 11.55 -33.54
C ALA A 13 10.33 10.87 -32.23
N LEU A 14 11.54 10.28 -32.19
CA LEU A 14 12.09 9.69 -30.97
C LEU A 14 12.25 10.74 -29.86
N ALA A 15 12.78 11.92 -30.18
CA ALA A 15 12.95 12.99 -29.21
C ALA A 15 11.60 13.42 -28.60
N VAL A 16 10.54 13.53 -29.42
CA VAL A 16 9.18 13.84 -28.94
C VAL A 16 8.66 12.75 -27.99
N ILE A 17 8.88 11.47 -28.32
CA ILE A 17 8.49 10.35 -27.45
C ILE A 17 9.26 10.41 -26.12
N CYS A 18 10.57 10.68 -26.15
CA CYS A 18 11.37 10.83 -24.94
C CYS A 18 10.86 11.97 -24.05
N ILE A 19 10.57 13.14 -24.64
CA ILE A 19 10.02 14.28 -23.90
C ILE A 19 8.66 13.92 -23.28
N TYR A 20 7.81 13.19 -24.01
CA TYR A 20 6.53 12.73 -23.49
C TYR A 20 6.70 11.88 -22.22
N TYR A 21 7.54 10.84 -22.24
CA TYR A 21 7.80 10.01 -21.06
C TYR A 21 8.50 10.78 -19.93
N LEU A 22 9.49 11.62 -20.25
CA LEU A 22 10.21 12.42 -19.26
C LEU A 22 9.26 13.39 -18.52
N SER A 23 8.25 13.91 -19.21
CA SER A 23 7.28 14.82 -18.61
C SER A 23 6.48 14.18 -17.46
N PHE A 24 6.19 12.86 -17.54
CA PHE A 24 5.51 12.16 -16.46
C PHE A 24 6.43 12.02 -15.23
N THR A 25 7.69 11.62 -15.44
CA THR A 25 8.69 11.53 -14.37
C THR A 25 8.91 12.87 -13.67
N TRP A 26 8.89 13.98 -14.41
CA TRP A 26 9.02 15.30 -13.79
C TRP A 26 7.85 15.64 -12.86
N VAL A 27 6.62 15.30 -13.26
CA VAL A 27 5.43 15.54 -12.43
C VAL A 27 5.38 14.61 -11.22
N THR A 28 5.71 13.33 -11.38
CA THR A 28 5.72 12.39 -10.24
C THR A 28 6.81 12.73 -9.24
N ASN A 29 7.99 13.14 -9.70
CA ASN A 29 9.07 13.60 -8.82
C ASN A 29 8.66 14.81 -7.96
N GLY A 30 7.99 15.81 -8.54
CA GLY A 30 7.51 16.95 -7.75
C GLY A 30 6.54 16.54 -6.63
N ILE A 31 5.73 15.50 -6.86
CA ILE A 31 4.80 14.98 -5.85
C ILE A 31 5.54 14.16 -4.77
N TYR A 32 6.58 13.42 -5.14
CA TYR A 32 7.43 12.74 -4.18
C TYR A 32 8.16 13.75 -3.29
N ASP A 33 8.67 14.84 -3.85
CA ASP A 33 9.30 15.93 -3.10
C ASP A 33 8.30 16.57 -2.09
N ASP A 34 7.05 16.78 -2.52
CA ASP A 34 5.98 17.26 -1.64
C ASP A 34 5.66 16.25 -0.52
N ALA A 35 5.66 14.95 -0.83
CA ALA A 35 5.41 13.89 0.12
C ALA A 35 6.53 13.81 1.18
N GLU A 36 7.79 13.91 0.76
CA GLU A 36 8.97 13.93 1.64
C GLU A 36 8.91 15.13 2.59
N GLN A 37 8.57 16.32 2.07
CA GLN A 37 8.40 17.54 2.87
C GLN A 37 7.25 17.42 3.87
N TYR A 38 6.13 16.81 3.47
CA TYR A 38 4.99 16.56 4.35
C TYR A 38 5.34 15.53 5.45
N ALA A 39 6.09 14.50 5.08
CA ALA A 39 6.47 13.40 5.96
C ALA A 39 7.48 13.81 7.04
N GLN A 40 8.36 14.78 6.75
CA GLN A 40 9.45 15.20 7.64
C GLN A 40 10.30 14.01 8.12
N GLY A 41 10.55 13.05 7.22
CA GLY A 41 11.28 11.82 7.52
C GLY A 41 10.47 10.70 8.20
N ASN A 42 9.15 10.85 8.35
CA ASN A 42 8.28 9.78 8.81
C ASN A 42 7.68 8.99 7.62
N PRO A 43 8.09 7.73 7.40
CA PRO A 43 7.65 6.95 6.25
C PRO A 43 6.13 6.74 6.22
N ASP A 44 5.47 6.51 7.35
CA ASP A 44 4.03 6.28 7.42
C ASP A 44 3.22 7.48 6.91
N LYS A 45 3.69 8.69 7.21
CA LYS A 45 3.06 9.93 6.74
C LYS A 45 3.26 10.16 5.24
N GLU A 46 4.43 9.79 4.72
CA GLU A 46 4.72 9.83 3.29
C GLU A 46 3.77 8.91 2.51
N TYR A 47 3.61 7.68 2.99
CA TYR A 47 2.69 6.72 2.38
C TYR A 47 1.24 7.20 2.42
N GLN A 48 0.78 7.67 3.58
CA GLN A 48 -0.59 8.20 3.69
C GLN A 48 -0.82 9.38 2.74
N TYR A 49 0.18 10.24 2.56
CA TYR A 49 0.10 11.33 1.61
C TYR A 49 -0.02 10.81 0.16
N LEU A 50 0.91 9.95 -0.26
CA LEU A 50 0.95 9.38 -1.61
C LEU A 50 -0.32 8.56 -1.93
N ASP A 51 -0.83 7.80 -0.96
CA ASP A 51 -2.07 7.03 -1.11
C ASP A 51 -3.28 7.96 -1.29
N SER A 52 -3.36 9.03 -0.49
CA SER A 52 -4.47 10.00 -0.56
C SER A 52 -4.55 10.76 -1.89
N ILE A 53 -3.44 10.88 -2.60
CA ILE A 53 -3.34 11.59 -3.88
C ILE A 53 -3.30 10.65 -5.09
N SER A 54 -3.10 9.33 -4.88
CA SER A 54 -3.05 8.29 -5.92
C SER A 54 -4.15 8.42 -6.98
N SER A 55 -5.38 8.68 -6.53
CA SER A 55 -6.56 8.77 -7.38
C SER A 55 -6.87 10.18 -7.90
N LYS A 56 -6.10 11.20 -7.49
CA LYS A 56 -6.32 12.59 -7.90
C LYS A 56 -5.67 12.84 -9.25
N VAL A 57 -6.31 13.71 -10.05
CA VAL A 57 -5.75 14.19 -11.32
C VAL A 57 -4.64 15.20 -11.01
N VAL A 58 -3.41 14.86 -11.39
CA VAL A 58 -2.22 15.69 -11.13
C VAL A 58 -1.55 16.21 -12.39
N TYR A 59 -1.86 15.61 -13.54
CA TYR A 59 -1.28 16.02 -14.81
C TYR A 59 -2.33 16.20 -15.90
N ASN A 60 -2.29 17.33 -16.59
CA ASN A 60 -3.21 17.66 -17.68
C ASN A 60 -2.42 18.10 -18.91
N LEU A 61 -2.45 17.25 -19.93
CA LEU A 61 -1.78 17.47 -21.22
C LEU A 61 -2.68 18.21 -22.24
N GLY A 62 -3.83 18.74 -21.82
CA GLY A 62 -4.78 19.47 -22.66
C GLY A 62 -5.71 18.56 -23.47
N PHE A 63 -5.24 17.40 -23.92
CA PHE A 63 -6.05 16.37 -24.60
C PHE A 63 -6.48 15.21 -23.70
N ARG A 64 -5.75 14.97 -22.61
CA ARG A 64 -6.05 13.94 -21.62
C ARG A 64 -5.58 14.38 -20.24
N LYS A 65 -6.40 14.04 -19.24
CA LYS A 65 -6.06 14.17 -17.82
C LYS A 65 -5.53 12.83 -17.33
N TYR A 66 -4.52 12.89 -16.48
CA TYR A 66 -3.87 11.74 -15.87
C TYR A 66 -3.89 11.88 -14.35
N THR A 67 -4.28 10.79 -13.71
CA THR A 67 -4.18 10.63 -12.25
C THR A 67 -2.75 10.39 -11.81
N PHE A 68 -2.44 10.61 -10.53
CA PHE A 68 -1.11 10.33 -10.00
C PHE A 68 -0.70 8.87 -10.26
N ARG A 69 -1.60 7.92 -10.02
CA ARG A 69 -1.39 6.50 -10.33
C ARG A 69 -1.07 6.25 -11.81
N GLU A 70 -1.81 6.87 -12.73
CA GLU A 70 -1.53 6.75 -14.17
C GLU A 70 -0.19 7.41 -14.55
N CYS A 71 0.22 8.47 -13.87
CA CYS A 71 1.53 9.10 -14.06
C CYS A 71 2.65 8.20 -13.53
N GLN A 72 2.47 7.56 -12.37
CA GLN A 72 3.42 6.58 -11.81
C GLN A 72 3.59 5.37 -12.73
N GLU A 73 2.51 4.84 -13.31
CA GLU A 73 2.60 3.73 -14.28
C GLU A 73 3.38 4.09 -15.57
N ARG A 74 3.46 5.39 -15.89
CA ARG A 74 4.12 5.93 -17.10
C ARG A 74 5.49 6.54 -16.81
N GLU A 75 5.85 6.68 -15.55
CA GLU A 75 7.15 7.21 -15.17
C GLU A 75 8.24 6.21 -15.58
N ILE A 76 9.44 6.73 -15.80
CA ILE A 76 10.60 5.90 -16.04
C ILE A 76 10.82 5.00 -14.81
N ASN A 77 10.90 3.68 -15.03
CA ASN A 77 11.25 2.70 -14.00
C ASN A 77 12.71 2.89 -13.59
N LEU A 78 12.94 3.85 -12.70
CA LEU A 78 14.21 4.05 -12.03
C LEU A 78 14.43 2.88 -11.05
N GLY A 79 15.66 2.37 -10.99
CA GLY A 79 16.01 1.34 -10.01
C GLY A 79 15.96 1.88 -8.57
N LEU A 80 16.01 1.00 -7.58
CA LEU A 80 15.96 1.33 -6.15
C LEU A 80 17.01 2.37 -5.72
N ASP A 81 18.19 2.34 -6.34
CA ASP A 81 19.28 3.28 -6.11
C ASP A 81 18.95 4.71 -6.58
N LEU A 82 18.14 4.83 -7.64
CA LEU A 82 17.76 6.11 -8.25
C LEU A 82 16.37 6.61 -7.81
N LYS A 83 15.51 5.72 -7.31
CA LYS A 83 14.20 6.07 -6.74
C LYS A 83 14.26 6.56 -5.30
N GLY A 84 15.42 6.45 -4.64
CA GLY A 84 15.62 6.96 -3.29
C GLY A 84 14.69 6.33 -2.26
N GLY A 85 15.05 5.16 -1.73
CA GLY A 85 14.58 4.72 -0.41
C GLY A 85 13.15 4.19 -0.26
N MET A 86 12.23 4.43 -1.21
CA MET A 86 10.84 3.97 -1.09
C MET A 86 10.63 2.54 -1.63
N ASN A 87 11.37 1.54 -1.12
CA ASN A 87 10.95 0.13 -1.27
C ASN A 87 9.96 -0.23 -0.15
N VAL A 88 8.79 0.38 -0.26
CA VAL A 88 7.53 0.03 0.39
C VAL A 88 7.10 -1.42 0.21
N ILE A 89 7.85 -2.45 0.60
CA ILE A 89 7.23 -3.78 0.67
C ILE A 89 6.29 -3.74 1.87
N LEU A 90 5.02 -3.45 1.61
CA LEU A 90 3.96 -3.56 2.61
C LEU A 90 3.87 -5.03 3.01
N GLU A 91 4.57 -5.38 4.08
CA GLU A 91 4.31 -6.62 4.78
C GLU A 91 2.97 -6.43 5.50
N ILE A 92 1.91 -6.98 4.90
CA ILE A 92 0.59 -6.94 5.51
C ILE A 92 0.65 -7.85 6.74
N SER A 93 0.66 -7.24 7.92
CA SER A 93 0.56 -7.98 9.17
C SER A 93 -0.83 -8.61 9.28
N VAL A 94 -0.87 -9.95 9.36
CA VAL A 94 -2.11 -10.71 9.55
C VAL A 94 -2.79 -10.30 10.87
N GLU A 95 -2.02 -9.90 11.87
CA GLU A 95 -2.53 -9.40 13.14
C GLU A 95 -3.38 -8.13 12.97
N ASP A 96 -2.94 -7.21 12.11
CA ASP A 96 -3.65 -5.95 11.88
C ASP A 96 -4.98 -6.19 11.16
N ILE A 97 -5.03 -7.19 10.27
CA ILE A 97 -6.29 -7.64 9.66
C ILE A 97 -7.24 -8.19 10.75
N ILE A 98 -6.75 -9.07 11.62
CA ILE A 98 -7.55 -9.66 12.71
C ILE A 98 -8.08 -8.56 13.63
N ARG A 99 -7.25 -7.58 13.98
CA ARG A 99 -7.63 -6.44 14.81
C ARG A 99 -8.66 -5.54 14.12
N ALA A 100 -8.50 -5.27 12.82
CA ALA A 100 -9.43 -4.47 12.03
C ALA A 100 -10.80 -5.16 11.91
N MET A 101 -10.83 -6.47 11.66
CA MET A 101 -12.07 -7.26 11.60
C MET A 101 -12.83 -7.26 12.94
N ALA A 102 -12.10 -7.19 14.06
CA ALA A 102 -12.67 -7.05 15.40
C ALA A 102 -13.06 -5.60 15.76
N ASN A 103 -13.06 -4.67 14.79
CA ASN A 103 -13.32 -3.25 14.98
C ASN A 103 -12.46 -2.62 16.11
N ASN A 104 -11.17 -2.97 16.17
CA ASN A 104 -10.25 -2.56 17.23
C ASN A 104 -10.78 -2.85 18.65
N SER A 105 -11.34 -4.06 18.83
CA SER A 105 -11.90 -4.50 20.12
C SER A 105 -10.94 -4.26 21.29
N LYS A 106 -11.48 -3.65 22.35
CA LYS A 106 -10.77 -3.40 23.62
C LYS A 106 -10.88 -4.56 24.61
N ASP A 107 -11.44 -5.68 24.17
CA ASP A 107 -11.56 -6.85 25.01
C ASP A 107 -10.18 -7.32 25.50
N SER A 108 -10.10 -7.65 26.79
CA SER A 108 -8.83 -8.00 27.42
C SER A 108 -8.35 -9.40 27.02
N THR A 109 -9.29 -10.33 26.78
CA THR A 109 -9.01 -11.69 26.34
C THR A 109 -8.49 -11.67 24.90
N PHE A 110 -9.13 -10.90 24.03
CA PHE A 110 -8.71 -10.69 22.64
C PHE A 110 -7.29 -10.12 22.53
N GLN A 111 -6.98 -9.06 23.28
CA GLN A 111 -5.64 -8.45 23.24
C GLN A 111 -4.56 -9.37 23.78
N LYS A 112 -4.85 -10.12 24.86
CA LYS A 112 -3.94 -11.13 25.40
C LYS A 112 -3.72 -12.26 24.40
N ALA A 113 -4.78 -12.71 23.71
CA ALA A 113 -4.69 -13.75 22.69
C ALA A 113 -3.82 -13.31 21.50
N LEU A 114 -3.97 -12.07 21.03
CA LEU A 114 -3.11 -11.51 19.98
C LEU A 114 -1.64 -11.45 20.42
N HIS A 115 -1.38 -11.02 21.66
CA HIS A 115 -0.01 -10.97 22.19
C HIS A 115 0.62 -12.37 22.29
N LEU A 116 -0.13 -13.34 22.83
CA LEU A 116 0.35 -14.71 22.97
C LEU A 116 0.59 -15.38 21.61
N ALA A 117 -0.31 -15.13 20.64
CA ALA A 117 -0.16 -15.63 19.27
C ALA A 117 1.09 -15.07 18.59
N ARG A 118 1.40 -13.78 18.77
CA ARG A 118 2.64 -13.15 18.28
C ARG A 118 3.89 -13.75 18.90
N GLU A 119 3.85 -14.07 20.19
CA GLU A 119 4.97 -14.71 20.86
C GLU A 119 5.20 -16.14 20.34
N LYS A 120 4.11 -16.89 20.12
CA LYS A 120 4.15 -18.23 19.51
C LYS A 120 4.58 -18.18 18.04
N SER A 121 4.18 -17.18 17.26
CA SER A 121 4.53 -17.07 15.84
C SER A 121 6.01 -16.80 15.61
N THR A 122 6.71 -16.26 16.60
CA THR A 122 8.17 -16.07 16.55
C THR A 122 8.91 -17.41 16.63
N ASN A 123 8.34 -18.39 17.33
CA ASN A 123 8.97 -19.70 17.60
C ASN A 123 8.38 -20.84 16.76
N SER A 124 7.25 -20.60 16.08
CA SER A 124 6.50 -21.61 15.34
C SER A 124 6.45 -21.27 13.85
N ARG A 125 6.29 -22.30 13.02
CA ARG A 125 5.99 -22.16 11.58
C ARG A 125 4.50 -22.23 11.27
N ALA A 126 3.65 -22.39 12.29
CA ALA A 126 2.20 -22.45 12.13
C ALA A 126 1.65 -21.10 11.66
N GLU A 127 0.50 -21.12 10.98
CA GLU A 127 -0.16 -19.90 10.52
C GLU A 127 -0.61 -19.05 11.71
N PHE A 128 -0.49 -17.72 11.58
CA PHE A 128 -0.84 -16.80 12.66
C PHE A 128 -2.31 -16.92 13.11
N VAL A 129 -3.22 -17.22 12.17
CA VAL A 129 -4.65 -17.39 12.44
C VAL A 129 -4.89 -18.59 13.36
N ASP A 130 -4.20 -19.70 13.12
CA ASP A 130 -4.30 -20.91 13.94
C ASP A 130 -3.75 -20.65 15.34
N LEU A 131 -2.56 -20.04 15.43
CA LEU A 131 -1.94 -19.67 16.70
C LEU A 131 -2.80 -18.71 17.52
N PHE A 132 -3.52 -17.79 16.85
CA PHE A 132 -4.47 -16.90 17.48
C PHE A 132 -5.69 -17.67 18.02
N GLY A 133 -6.29 -18.56 17.23
CA GLY A 133 -7.40 -19.40 17.68
C GLY A 133 -7.04 -20.27 18.88
N GLU A 134 -5.86 -20.91 18.85
CA GLU A 134 -5.32 -21.69 19.97
C GLU A 134 -5.10 -20.83 21.22
N SER A 135 -4.45 -19.68 21.06
CA SER A 135 -4.16 -18.77 22.17
C SER A 135 -5.43 -18.19 22.78
N PHE A 136 -6.46 -17.93 21.98
CA PHE A 136 -7.75 -17.46 22.47
C PHE A 136 -8.45 -18.53 23.30
N ASN A 137 -8.51 -19.77 22.80
CA ASN A 137 -9.11 -20.90 23.50
C ASN A 137 -8.34 -21.29 24.79
N GLU A 138 -7.02 -21.05 24.83
CA GLU A 138 -6.19 -21.25 26.02
C GLU A 138 -6.48 -20.22 27.12
N ILE A 139 -6.79 -18.98 26.76
CA ILE A 139 -7.09 -17.91 27.73
C ILE A 139 -8.54 -18.02 28.21
N ASP A 140 -9.48 -18.27 27.31
CA ASP A 140 -10.90 -18.38 27.62
C ASP A 140 -11.58 -19.46 26.76
N PRO A 141 -11.71 -20.69 27.30
CA PRO A 141 -12.37 -21.80 26.60
C PRO A 141 -13.87 -21.60 26.40
N ASP A 142 -14.51 -20.75 27.20
CA ASP A 142 -15.95 -20.51 27.18
C ASP A 142 -16.31 -19.26 26.34
N ALA A 143 -15.33 -18.43 25.98
CA ALA A 143 -15.55 -17.25 25.16
C ALA A 143 -15.88 -17.60 23.70
N LYS A 144 -16.92 -16.95 23.17
CA LYS A 144 -17.26 -17.04 21.75
C LYS A 144 -16.53 -15.95 20.96
N LEU A 145 -15.66 -16.34 20.02
CA LEU A 145 -15.04 -15.41 19.06
C LEU A 145 -16.08 -14.58 18.28
N ALA A 146 -17.26 -15.15 18.02
CA ALA A 146 -18.39 -14.45 17.41
C ALA A 146 -18.76 -13.14 18.15
N ALA A 147 -18.57 -13.07 19.46
CA ALA A 147 -18.83 -11.86 20.23
C ALA A 147 -17.90 -10.70 19.91
N ILE A 148 -16.69 -11.00 19.45
CA ILE A 148 -15.67 -10.00 19.12
C ILE A 148 -15.74 -9.62 17.64
N PHE A 149 -16.06 -10.59 16.77
CA PHE A 149 -16.06 -10.39 15.32
C PHE A 149 -17.43 -10.08 14.70
N ASN A 150 -18.53 -10.11 15.47
CA ASN A 150 -19.85 -9.68 14.98
C ASN A 150 -19.95 -8.15 14.86
N THR A 151 -19.13 -7.58 13.97
CA THR A 151 -19.15 -6.17 13.59
C THR A 151 -20.22 -5.94 12.53
N ILE A 152 -20.60 -4.68 12.30
CA ILE A 152 -21.62 -4.33 11.29
C ILE A 152 -21.27 -4.90 9.91
N GLU A 153 -19.98 -4.94 9.58
CA GLU A 153 -19.44 -5.45 8.32
C GLU A 153 -19.51 -6.98 8.20
N LEU A 154 -19.53 -7.69 9.33
CA LEU A 154 -19.50 -9.15 9.40
C LEU A 154 -20.82 -9.76 9.88
N LYS A 155 -21.83 -8.93 10.14
CA LYS A 155 -23.14 -9.31 10.66
C LYS A 155 -23.85 -10.39 9.84
N ASP A 156 -23.68 -10.38 8.52
CA ASP A 156 -24.30 -11.37 7.62
C ASP A 156 -23.45 -12.63 7.43
N LYS A 157 -22.24 -12.67 8.01
CA LYS A 157 -21.28 -13.78 7.89
C LYS A 157 -21.05 -14.51 9.21
N ILE A 158 -21.29 -13.86 10.34
CA ILE A 158 -21.03 -14.39 11.69
C ILE A 158 -22.34 -14.44 12.46
N ASP A 159 -22.83 -15.66 12.66
CA ASP A 159 -24.01 -15.94 13.48
C ASP A 159 -23.62 -16.22 14.93
N PHE A 160 -24.49 -15.84 15.87
CA PHE A 160 -24.26 -15.98 17.31
C PHE A 160 -24.85 -17.27 17.91
N ASN A 161 -25.60 -18.02 17.10
CA ASN A 161 -26.35 -19.22 17.49
C ASN A 161 -25.48 -20.46 17.54
#